data_AF-M0R259-F1
#
_entry.id   AF-M0R259-F1
#
_cell.length_a   1.000
_cell.length_b   1.000
_cell.length_c   1.000
_cell.angle_alpha   90.00
_cell.angle_beta   90.00
_cell.angle_gamma   90.00
#
_symmetry.space_group_name_H-M   'P 1'
#
loop_
_entity.id
_entity.type
_entity.pdbx_description
1 polymer ?
#
loop_
_entity_poly.entity_id
_entity_poly.type
_entity_poly.pdbx_seq_one_letter_code
_entity_poly.pdbx_strand_id
1 'polypeptide(L)'
;MVGDKPVFSFQPRGHLEIGEKLDIIRQKRLSHVSGHRSYYLRGAGALLQHGLVNFTFNKLLRRGFTPMTVPDLLRGAVFEGCGMTPNANPSQIYNIDPARFKDLNLAGTAEVGLAGYFMDHTVAFRDLPVRMVCSSTCYRAETNTGQEPRGLYRVHHFTKVEMFGVTGPGLEQSSQLLEEFLSLQMEILTELGLHFRVLDMPTQELGLPAYRKFDIEAWMPGRGRFGEVTSASNCTDFQSRRLHIMFQTEAGELQFAHTVNATACAVPRLLIALLESNQQKDGSVLVPPALQSYLGTDRITAPTHVPLQYIGPNQPRKPGLPGQPAVS
;
A
#
# COMPACT_ATOMS: atom_id res chain seq x y z
N MET A 1 15.05 13.85 8.04
CA MET A 1 14.75 12.75 8.99
C MET A 1 13.81 13.31 10.04
N VAL A 2 12.82 12.54 10.47
CA VAL A 2 11.78 12.99 11.42
C VAL A 2 11.64 11.97 12.55
N GLY A 3 11.57 12.44 13.79
CA GLY A 3 11.54 11.61 14.99
C GLY A 3 12.84 10.87 15.28
N ASP A 4 12.82 10.00 16.28
CA ASP A 4 13.95 9.18 16.72
C ASP A 4 13.57 7.69 16.77
N LYS A 5 14.58 6.82 16.68
CA LYS A 5 14.37 5.37 16.85
C LYS A 5 13.78 5.10 18.25
N PRO A 6 12.69 4.31 18.37
CA PRO A 6 12.16 3.93 19.68
C PRO A 6 13.21 3.18 20.50
N VAL A 7 13.27 3.47 21.79
CA VAL A 7 14.20 2.83 22.74
C VAL A 7 13.45 1.72 23.48
N PHE A 8 13.98 0.51 23.44
CA PHE A 8 13.39 -0.67 24.08
C PHE A 8 14.29 -1.18 25.20
N SER A 9 13.70 -1.56 26.34
CA SER A 9 14.40 -2.25 27.44
C SER A 9 14.53 -3.77 27.20
N PHE A 10 14.31 -4.22 25.95
CA PHE A 10 14.30 -5.61 25.51
C PHE A 10 14.60 -5.65 24.00
N GLN A 11 14.95 -6.81 23.46
CA GLN A 11 15.18 -6.97 22.02
C GLN A 11 13.83 -6.86 21.26
N PRO A 12 13.64 -5.88 20.35
CA PRO A 12 12.41 -5.76 19.57
C PRO A 12 12.20 -6.99 18.70
N ARG A 13 10.95 -7.49 18.70
CA ARG A 13 10.49 -8.60 17.88
C ARG A 13 9.99 -8.12 16.53
N GLY A 14 9.98 -9.01 15.54
CA GLY A 14 9.41 -8.74 14.22
C GLY A 14 7.87 -8.77 14.24
N HIS A 15 7.25 -7.99 13.36
CA HIS A 15 5.79 -7.84 13.26
C HIS A 15 5.04 -9.17 13.09
N LEU A 16 5.61 -10.17 12.41
CA LEU A 16 4.93 -11.45 12.22
C LEU A 16 4.87 -12.24 13.52
N GLU A 17 5.93 -12.23 14.33
CA GLU A 17 5.92 -12.87 15.65
C GLU A 17 4.90 -12.19 16.58
N ILE A 18 4.88 -10.85 16.58
CA ILE A 18 3.92 -10.04 17.34
C ILE A 18 2.49 -10.36 16.87
N GLY A 19 2.27 -10.32 15.57
CA GLY A 19 0.97 -10.52 14.94
C GLY A 19 0.40 -11.92 15.15
N GLU A 20 1.25 -12.95 15.15
CA GLU A 20 0.83 -14.32 15.44
C GLU A 20 0.50 -14.52 16.93
N LYS A 21 1.27 -13.92 17.85
CA LYS A 21 1.00 -14.00 19.30
C LYS A 21 -0.33 -13.33 19.69
N LEU A 22 -0.67 -12.24 19.01
CA LEU A 22 -1.93 -11.53 19.20
C LEU A 22 -3.08 -12.10 18.33
N ASP A 23 -2.82 -13.11 17.49
CA ASP A 23 -3.73 -13.67 16.48
C ASP A 23 -4.38 -12.60 15.59
N ILE A 24 -3.61 -11.57 15.22
CA ILE A 24 -4.04 -10.46 14.36
C ILE A 24 -3.51 -10.58 12.93
N ILE A 25 -2.46 -11.36 12.70
CA ILE A 25 -1.90 -11.67 11.38
C ILE A 25 -1.74 -13.19 11.26
N ARG A 26 -2.25 -13.77 10.18
CA ARG A 26 -2.06 -15.19 9.86
C ARG A 26 -1.44 -15.37 8.48
N GLN A 27 -0.30 -16.06 8.43
CA GLN A 27 0.32 -16.56 7.19
C GLN A 27 0.55 -18.08 7.19
N LYS A 28 0.45 -18.73 8.36
CA LYS A 28 0.68 -20.17 8.49
C LYS A 28 -0.42 -20.99 7.81
N ARG A 29 0.01 -22.05 7.11
CA ARG A 29 -0.83 -23.06 6.45
C ARG A 29 -1.80 -22.49 5.40
N LEU A 30 -1.32 -21.56 4.59
CA LEU A 30 -2.09 -20.93 3.51
C LEU A 30 -1.65 -21.32 2.10
N SER A 31 -0.60 -22.15 1.94
CA SER A 31 -0.05 -22.50 0.62
C SER A 31 -1.10 -23.07 -0.34
N HIS A 32 -1.97 -23.96 0.15
CA HIS A 32 -3.06 -24.57 -0.63
C HIS A 32 -4.41 -23.88 -0.45
N VAL A 33 -4.43 -22.70 0.18
CA VAL A 33 -5.64 -21.88 0.37
C VAL A 33 -5.57 -20.64 -0.51
N SER A 34 -4.53 -19.84 -0.33
CA SER A 34 -4.35 -18.54 -1.00
C SER A 34 -2.92 -18.33 -1.51
N GLY A 35 -2.08 -19.38 -1.50
CA GLY A 35 -0.71 -19.33 -1.98
C GLY A 35 0.28 -18.67 -1.00
N HIS A 36 1.55 -18.62 -1.41
CA HIS A 36 2.61 -17.95 -0.66
C HIS A 36 2.39 -16.44 -0.57
N ARG A 37 2.97 -15.78 0.43
CA ARG A 37 2.89 -14.31 0.64
C ARG A 37 1.46 -13.73 0.72
N SER A 38 0.46 -14.59 0.88
CA SER A 38 -0.89 -14.20 1.26
C SER A 38 -1.00 -14.11 2.79
N TYR A 39 -1.95 -13.33 3.28
CA TYR A 39 -2.20 -13.17 4.71
C TYR A 39 -3.68 -12.92 4.99
N TYR A 40 -4.08 -13.19 6.22
CA TYR A 40 -5.32 -12.69 6.81
C TYR A 40 -4.99 -11.70 7.92
N LEU A 41 -5.81 -10.66 8.03
CA LEU A 41 -5.88 -9.79 9.20
C LEU A 41 -7.14 -10.13 10.01
N ARG A 42 -7.01 -10.20 11.34
CA ARG A 42 -8.10 -10.57 12.25
C ARG A 42 -8.16 -9.60 13.43
N GLY A 43 -9.36 -9.34 13.94
CA GLY A 43 -9.57 -8.54 15.16
C GLY A 43 -8.86 -7.19 15.06
N ALA A 44 -7.98 -6.89 16.02
CA ALA A 44 -7.24 -5.64 16.03
C ALA A 44 -6.35 -5.42 14.78
N GLY A 45 -5.88 -6.47 14.11
CA GLY A 45 -5.16 -6.34 12.84
C GLY A 45 -6.04 -5.81 11.71
N ALA A 46 -7.30 -6.27 11.64
CA ALA A 46 -8.27 -5.77 10.68
C ALA A 46 -8.70 -4.33 11.05
N LEU A 47 -8.90 -4.05 12.34
CA LEU A 47 -9.19 -2.68 12.82
C LEU A 47 -8.05 -1.71 12.52
N LEU A 48 -6.78 -2.14 12.62
CA LEU A 48 -5.63 -1.31 12.19
C LEU A 48 -5.68 -0.99 10.70
N GLN A 49 -5.99 -1.97 9.84
CA GLN A 49 -6.16 -1.71 8.41
C GLN A 49 -7.29 -0.70 8.16
N HIS A 50 -8.47 -0.91 8.74
CA HIS A 50 -9.60 0.00 8.59
C HIS A 50 -9.30 1.39 9.15
N GLY A 51 -8.63 1.46 10.30
CA GLY A 51 -8.22 2.71 10.94
C GLY A 51 -7.23 3.48 10.08
N LEU A 52 -6.18 2.84 9.58
CA LEU A 52 -5.20 3.45 8.69
C LEU A 52 -5.82 4.02 7.42
N VAL A 53 -6.68 3.23 6.76
CA VAL A 53 -7.38 3.64 5.54
C VAL A 53 -8.29 4.84 5.83
N ASN A 54 -9.16 4.73 6.83
CA ASN A 54 -10.14 5.78 7.13
C ASN A 54 -9.49 7.05 7.69
N PHE A 55 -8.45 6.93 8.52
CA PHE A 55 -7.66 8.06 9.01
C PHE A 55 -7.09 8.85 7.83
N THR A 56 -6.41 8.15 6.93
CA THR A 56 -5.79 8.76 5.75
C THR A 56 -6.83 9.38 4.82
N PHE A 57 -7.89 8.63 4.51
CA PHE A 57 -8.96 9.08 3.61
C PHE A 57 -9.65 10.33 4.17
N ASN A 58 -10.04 10.32 5.45
CA ASN A 58 -10.68 11.47 6.10
C ASN A 58 -9.78 12.70 6.14
N LYS A 59 -8.46 12.53 6.34
CA LYS A 59 -7.50 13.62 6.30
C LYS A 59 -7.46 14.27 4.92
N LEU A 60 -7.39 13.46 3.85
CA LEU A 60 -7.34 13.96 2.47
C LEU A 60 -8.66 14.61 2.04
N LEU A 61 -9.81 14.08 2.45
CA LEU A 61 -11.11 14.72 2.22
C LEU A 61 -11.17 16.13 2.81
N ARG A 62 -10.68 16.31 4.05
CA ARG A 62 -10.60 17.64 4.70
C ARG A 62 -9.61 18.58 4.00
N ARG A 63 -8.69 18.05 3.19
CA ARG A 63 -7.74 18.82 2.37
C ARG A 63 -8.25 19.06 0.95
N GLY A 64 -9.52 18.76 0.67
CA GLY A 64 -10.17 19.07 -0.60
C GLY A 64 -9.94 18.04 -1.71
N PHE A 65 -9.49 16.83 -1.38
CA PHE A 65 -9.38 15.76 -2.37
C PHE A 65 -10.77 15.19 -2.70
N THR A 66 -11.04 15.01 -3.99
CA THR A 66 -12.25 14.35 -4.48
C THR A 66 -12.11 12.83 -4.30
N PRO A 67 -13.02 12.17 -3.56
CA PRO A 67 -12.98 10.72 -3.41
C PRO A 67 -13.39 10.00 -4.69
N MET A 68 -12.65 8.96 -5.05
CA MET A 68 -12.89 8.13 -6.22
C MET A 68 -12.91 6.65 -5.86
N THR A 69 -13.75 5.89 -6.57
CA THR A 69 -13.70 4.43 -6.63
C THR A 69 -13.49 4.06 -8.10
N VAL A 70 -12.46 3.25 -8.38
CA VAL A 70 -12.07 2.87 -9.75
C VAL A 70 -12.21 1.36 -9.96
N PRO A 71 -12.34 0.89 -11.20
CA PRO A 71 -12.25 -0.54 -11.49
C PRO A 71 -10.85 -1.10 -11.15
N ASP A 72 -10.78 -2.29 -10.55
CA ASP A 72 -9.50 -2.97 -10.29
C ASP A 72 -9.00 -3.78 -11.50
N LEU A 73 -9.90 -4.11 -12.44
CA LEU A 73 -9.60 -4.81 -13.69
C LEU A 73 -9.60 -3.81 -14.85
N LEU A 74 -8.44 -3.61 -15.47
CA LEU A 74 -8.25 -2.68 -16.57
C LEU A 74 -7.58 -3.33 -17.79
N ARG A 75 -7.78 -2.70 -18.95
CA ARG A 75 -7.10 -3.06 -20.19
C ARG A 75 -5.61 -2.73 -20.12
N GLY A 76 -4.79 -3.54 -20.80
CA GLY A 76 -3.33 -3.37 -20.82
C GLY A 76 -2.87 -2.00 -21.33
N ALA A 77 -3.65 -1.37 -22.21
CA ALA A 77 -3.36 -0.03 -22.73
C ALA A 77 -3.23 1.04 -21.63
N VAL A 78 -4.01 0.94 -20.55
CA VAL A 78 -3.96 1.93 -19.44
C VAL A 78 -2.66 1.78 -18.65
N PHE A 79 -2.22 0.54 -18.41
CA PHE A 79 -0.94 0.25 -17.76
C PHE A 79 0.24 0.77 -18.58
N GLU A 80 0.23 0.48 -19.89
CA GLU A 80 1.24 0.96 -20.82
C GLU A 80 1.28 2.50 -20.84
N GLY A 81 0.11 3.15 -20.87
CA GLY A 81 0.02 4.61 -20.78
C GLY A 81 0.61 5.20 -19.50
N CYS A 82 0.51 4.49 -18.38
CA CYS A 82 1.14 4.86 -17.11
C CYS A 82 2.66 4.60 -17.06
N GLY A 83 3.25 3.98 -18.09
CA GLY A 83 4.66 3.59 -18.12
C GLY A 83 4.94 2.26 -17.41
N MET A 84 3.91 1.46 -17.17
CA MET A 84 4.03 0.10 -16.64
C MET A 84 4.08 -0.91 -17.79
N THR A 85 4.73 -2.04 -17.59
CA THR A 85 4.99 -3.03 -18.65
C THR A 85 4.16 -4.31 -18.45
N PRO A 86 2.88 -4.37 -18.90
CA PRO A 86 2.01 -5.54 -18.69
C PRO A 86 2.59 -6.83 -19.30
N ASN A 87 3.28 -6.70 -20.45
CA ASN A 87 3.82 -7.82 -21.21
C ASN A 87 5.32 -8.06 -20.99
N ALA A 88 5.93 -7.45 -19.97
CA ALA A 88 7.31 -7.77 -19.62
C ALA A 88 7.44 -9.24 -19.22
N ASN A 89 8.60 -9.84 -19.46
CA ASN A 89 8.87 -11.20 -19.03
C ASN A 89 10.12 -11.22 -18.13
N PRO A 90 9.97 -11.33 -16.80
CA PRO A 90 8.72 -11.52 -16.05
C PRO A 90 7.94 -10.22 -15.74
N SER A 91 6.60 -10.30 -15.77
CA SER A 91 5.69 -9.19 -15.44
C SER A 91 5.39 -9.13 -13.93
N GLN A 92 5.10 -7.92 -13.44
CA GLN A 92 4.56 -7.69 -12.09
C GLN A 92 3.02 -7.66 -12.05
N ILE A 93 2.37 -7.70 -13.21
CA ILE A 93 0.92 -7.52 -13.35
C ILE A 93 0.26 -8.89 -13.52
N TYR A 94 -0.77 -9.15 -12.72
CA TYR A 94 -1.62 -10.33 -12.92
C TYR A 94 -2.62 -10.06 -14.04
N ASN A 95 -2.74 -11.00 -14.97
CA ASN A 95 -3.77 -11.00 -16.00
C ASN A 95 -4.79 -12.11 -15.75
N ILE A 96 -6.04 -11.85 -16.14
CA ILE A 96 -7.07 -12.89 -16.19
C ILE A 96 -6.76 -13.82 -17.37
N ASP A 97 -7.15 -15.09 -17.24
CA ASP A 97 -6.98 -16.13 -18.28
C ASP A 97 -7.38 -15.61 -19.68
N PRO A 98 -6.40 -15.35 -20.59
CA PRO A 98 -6.67 -14.74 -21.88
C PRO A 98 -7.51 -15.61 -22.81
N ALA A 99 -7.57 -16.92 -22.58
CA ALA A 99 -8.42 -17.83 -23.34
C ALA A 99 -9.91 -17.67 -22.99
N ARG A 100 -10.23 -17.06 -21.84
CA ARG A 100 -11.59 -16.84 -21.34
C ARG A 100 -12.00 -15.37 -21.36
N PHE A 101 -11.11 -14.50 -20.93
CA PHE A 101 -11.36 -13.07 -20.79
C PHE A 101 -10.22 -12.28 -21.43
N LYS A 102 -10.53 -11.64 -22.56
CA LYS A 102 -9.54 -10.89 -23.34
C LYS A 102 -9.19 -9.58 -22.63
N ASP A 103 -7.89 -9.38 -22.41
CA ASP A 103 -7.30 -8.08 -22.04
C ASP A 103 -7.88 -7.48 -20.74
N LEU A 104 -7.86 -8.28 -19.67
CA LEU A 104 -8.17 -7.82 -18.31
C LEU A 104 -6.99 -8.11 -17.37
N ASN A 105 -6.55 -7.07 -16.68
CA ASN A 105 -5.38 -7.12 -15.80
C ASN A 105 -5.71 -6.45 -14.47
N LEU A 106 -5.22 -7.03 -13.36
CA LEU A 106 -5.39 -6.49 -12.02
C LEU A 106 -4.36 -5.39 -11.75
N ALA A 107 -4.84 -4.24 -11.25
CA ALA A 107 -3.96 -3.11 -10.95
C ALA A 107 -3.12 -3.32 -9.68
N GLY A 108 -1.84 -2.92 -9.74
CA GLY A 108 -0.94 -2.88 -8.58
C GLY A 108 -1.00 -1.57 -7.77
N THR A 109 -1.89 -0.66 -8.18
CA THR A 109 -2.12 0.68 -7.61
C THR A 109 -3.40 1.29 -8.22
N ALA A 110 -4.13 2.10 -7.46
CA ALA A 110 -5.28 2.87 -7.97
C ALA A 110 -4.89 3.92 -9.05
N GLU A 111 -3.60 4.29 -9.13
CA GLU A 111 -3.04 5.17 -10.17
C GLU A 111 -3.51 4.76 -11.58
N VAL A 112 -3.50 3.46 -11.90
CA VAL A 112 -3.91 2.97 -13.23
C VAL A 112 -5.37 3.27 -13.51
N GLY A 113 -6.26 3.03 -12.52
CA GLY A 113 -7.67 3.34 -12.66
C GLY A 113 -7.96 4.83 -12.72
N LEU A 114 -7.21 5.65 -11.97
CA LEU A 114 -7.34 7.10 -11.97
C LEU A 114 -6.84 7.71 -13.30
N ALA A 115 -5.69 7.25 -13.82
CA ALA A 115 -5.22 7.65 -15.14
C ALA A 115 -6.23 7.24 -16.24
N GLY A 116 -6.80 6.04 -16.13
CA GLY A 116 -7.85 5.56 -17.03
C GLY A 116 -9.14 6.39 -16.99
N TYR A 117 -9.48 7.02 -15.85
CA TYR A 117 -10.61 7.93 -15.76
C TYR A 117 -10.43 9.20 -16.60
N PHE A 118 -9.21 9.71 -16.69
CA PHE A 118 -8.88 10.90 -17.47
C PHE A 118 -8.52 10.61 -18.93
N MET A 119 -8.33 9.33 -19.29
CA MET A 119 -7.89 8.91 -20.62
C MET A 119 -8.85 9.42 -21.71
N ASP A 120 -8.32 10.06 -22.75
CA ASP A 120 -9.05 10.64 -23.89
C ASP A 120 -10.09 11.71 -23.49
N HIS A 121 -9.91 12.38 -22.35
CA HIS A 121 -10.79 13.43 -21.84
C HIS A 121 -10.04 14.72 -21.51
N THR A 122 -10.79 15.82 -21.38
CA THR A 122 -10.29 17.13 -20.99
C THR A 122 -10.88 17.58 -19.65
N VAL A 123 -10.06 18.24 -18.83
CA VAL A 123 -10.51 18.96 -17.62
C VAL A 123 -10.56 20.47 -17.87
N ALA A 124 -11.45 21.20 -17.19
CA ALA A 124 -11.49 22.66 -17.34
C ALA A 124 -10.29 23.31 -16.63
N PHE A 125 -9.68 24.34 -17.22
CA PHE A 125 -8.55 25.05 -16.62
C PHE A 125 -8.84 25.57 -15.20
N ARG A 126 -10.05 26.08 -14.96
CA ARG A 126 -10.50 26.58 -13.66
C ARG A 126 -10.55 25.53 -12.54
N ASP A 127 -10.57 24.24 -12.89
CA ASP A 127 -10.63 23.13 -11.92
C ASP A 127 -9.22 22.63 -11.53
N LEU A 128 -8.17 23.19 -12.16
CA LEU A 128 -6.79 22.82 -11.88
C LEU A 128 -6.25 23.51 -10.61
N PRO A 129 -5.42 22.83 -9.80
CA PRO A 129 -5.11 21.41 -9.87
C PRO A 129 -6.26 20.54 -9.32
N VAL A 130 -6.61 19.51 -10.08
CA VAL A 130 -7.54 18.46 -9.65
C VAL A 130 -6.80 17.53 -8.70
N ARG A 131 -7.41 17.25 -7.54
CA ARG A 131 -6.87 16.34 -6.52
C ARG A 131 -7.86 15.21 -6.26
N MET A 132 -7.41 13.98 -6.40
CA MET A 132 -8.23 12.78 -6.19
C MET A 132 -7.61 11.86 -5.16
N VAL A 133 -8.45 11.25 -4.34
CA VAL A 133 -8.08 10.20 -3.40
C VAL A 133 -8.85 8.92 -3.70
N CYS A 134 -8.15 7.79 -3.75
CA CYS A 134 -8.77 6.49 -4.00
C CYS A 134 -8.21 5.42 -3.08
N SER A 135 -9.08 4.62 -2.47
CA SER A 135 -8.68 3.40 -1.77
C SER A 135 -9.01 2.19 -2.64
N SER A 136 -8.04 1.34 -2.93
CA SER A 136 -8.27 0.12 -3.71
C SER A 136 -7.45 -1.07 -3.20
N THR A 137 -7.82 -2.27 -3.66
CA THR A 137 -7.00 -3.46 -3.47
C THR A 137 -5.98 -3.55 -4.60
N CYS A 138 -4.71 -3.63 -4.23
CA CYS A 138 -3.59 -3.70 -5.15
C CYS A 138 -3.10 -5.14 -5.28
N TYR A 139 -2.78 -5.55 -6.51
CA TYR A 139 -2.30 -6.89 -6.82
C TYR A 139 -0.93 -6.81 -7.52
N ARG A 140 0.08 -7.51 -6.99
CA ARG A 140 1.44 -7.55 -7.57
C ARG A 140 2.01 -8.96 -7.59
N ALA A 141 2.54 -9.37 -8.73
CA ALA A 141 3.10 -10.71 -8.90
C ALA A 141 4.44 -10.89 -8.16
N GLU A 142 5.19 -9.82 -7.90
CA GLU A 142 6.43 -9.81 -7.11
C GLU A 142 7.40 -10.94 -7.50
N THR A 143 7.54 -11.16 -8.81
CA THR A 143 8.29 -12.27 -9.43
C THR A 143 9.81 -12.09 -9.36
N ASN A 144 10.27 -10.84 -9.29
CA ASN A 144 11.69 -10.50 -9.43
C ASN A 144 12.51 -10.49 -8.14
N THR A 145 11.93 -10.93 -7.02
CA THR A 145 12.60 -10.76 -5.72
C THR A 145 12.29 -11.91 -4.75
N GLY A 146 13.14 -12.94 -4.75
CA GLY A 146 13.01 -14.12 -3.90
C GLY A 146 13.39 -13.94 -2.42
N GLN A 147 13.54 -12.71 -1.92
CA GLN A 147 14.18 -12.48 -0.61
C GLN A 147 13.22 -12.37 0.59
N GLU A 148 11.91 -12.24 0.41
CA GLU A 148 10.95 -12.03 1.51
C GLU A 148 9.81 -13.06 1.47
N PRO A 149 10.06 -14.33 1.86
CA PRO A 149 9.04 -15.39 1.79
C PRO A 149 7.98 -15.29 2.89
N ARG A 150 8.19 -14.47 3.93
CA ARG A 150 7.33 -14.32 5.11
C ARG A 150 7.26 -12.86 5.56
N GLY A 151 6.23 -12.54 6.34
CA GLY A 151 5.94 -11.17 6.76
C GLY A 151 5.15 -10.40 5.70
N LEU A 152 4.89 -9.13 6.00
CA LEU A 152 4.04 -8.25 5.19
C LEU A 152 4.83 -7.30 4.28
N TYR A 153 6.16 -7.41 4.23
CA TYR A 153 7.00 -6.41 3.55
C TYR A 153 6.82 -6.41 2.03
N ARG A 154 6.60 -7.61 1.47
CA ARG A 154 6.34 -7.85 0.05
C ARG A 154 5.31 -8.96 -0.06
N VAL A 155 4.09 -8.59 -0.50
CA VAL A 155 2.90 -9.45 -0.52
C VAL A 155 2.19 -9.30 -1.87
N HIS A 156 1.38 -10.28 -2.24
CA HIS A 156 0.70 -10.29 -3.54
C HIS A 156 -0.57 -9.44 -3.60
N HIS A 157 -1.19 -9.20 -2.45
CA HIS A 157 -2.40 -8.41 -2.32
C HIS A 157 -2.25 -7.47 -1.13
N PHE A 158 -2.78 -6.25 -1.25
CA PHE A 158 -2.83 -5.29 -0.14
C PHE A 158 -3.76 -4.13 -0.43
N THR A 159 -4.24 -3.44 0.60
CA THR A 159 -4.99 -2.19 0.43
C THR A 159 -4.05 -0.98 0.45
N LYS A 160 -4.29 -0.04 -0.48
CA LYS A 160 -3.56 1.22 -0.57
C LYS A 160 -4.53 2.39 -0.75
N VAL A 161 -4.26 3.51 -0.08
CA VAL A 161 -4.88 4.81 -0.36
C VAL A 161 -3.90 5.63 -1.20
N GLU A 162 -4.36 6.04 -2.38
CA GLU A 162 -3.60 6.77 -3.39
C GLU A 162 -4.06 8.22 -3.48
N MET A 163 -3.10 9.14 -3.62
CA MET A 163 -3.31 10.50 -4.11
C MET A 163 -2.94 10.56 -5.59
N PHE A 164 -3.80 11.17 -6.39
CA PHE A 164 -3.57 11.42 -7.80
C PHE A 164 -3.96 12.85 -8.12
N GLY A 165 -3.18 13.51 -8.98
CA GLY A 165 -3.42 14.88 -9.36
C GLY A 165 -3.22 15.12 -10.84
N VAL A 166 -4.07 16.00 -11.38
CA VAL A 166 -3.99 16.53 -12.74
C VAL A 166 -3.88 18.04 -12.62
N THR A 167 -2.82 18.61 -13.20
CA THR A 167 -2.50 20.03 -13.06
C THR A 167 -2.12 20.66 -14.39
N GLY A 168 -1.91 21.97 -14.38
CA GLY A 168 -1.50 22.74 -15.54
C GLY A 168 -0.18 22.25 -16.16
N PRO A 169 0.17 22.77 -17.34
CA PRO A 169 1.24 22.22 -18.18
C PRO A 169 2.63 22.64 -17.71
N GLY A 170 2.75 23.55 -16.74
CA GLY A 170 4.05 24.05 -16.30
C GLY A 170 4.69 23.13 -15.26
N LEU A 171 6.01 23.02 -15.35
CA LEU A 171 6.82 22.31 -14.36
C LEU A 171 6.63 22.89 -12.95
N GLU A 172 6.38 24.20 -12.84
CA GLU A 172 6.08 24.87 -11.58
C GLU A 172 4.85 24.24 -10.90
N GLN A 173 3.72 24.14 -11.60
CA GLN A 173 2.47 23.64 -11.01
C GLN A 173 2.59 22.16 -10.61
N SER A 174 3.20 21.33 -11.45
CA SER A 174 3.42 19.90 -11.13
C SER A 174 4.43 19.67 -10.01
N SER A 175 5.46 20.50 -9.91
CA SER A 175 6.44 20.41 -8.82
C SER A 175 5.82 20.87 -7.50
N GLN A 176 5.04 21.96 -7.48
CA GLN A 176 4.31 22.40 -6.30
C GLN A 176 3.31 21.34 -5.81
N LEU A 177 2.61 20.67 -6.73
CA LEU A 177 1.68 19.58 -6.38
C LEU A 177 2.42 18.34 -5.83
N LEU A 178 3.60 18.01 -6.36
CA LEU A 178 4.43 16.94 -5.81
C LEU A 178 4.90 17.27 -4.38
N GLU A 179 5.37 18.50 -4.13
CA GLU A 179 5.76 18.96 -2.79
C GLU A 179 4.57 18.95 -1.83
N GLU A 180 3.38 19.35 -2.29
CA GLU A 180 2.14 19.25 -1.50
C GLU A 180 1.86 17.78 -1.13
N PHE A 181 1.90 16.85 -2.08
CA PHE A 181 1.66 15.44 -1.83
C PHE A 181 2.71 14.83 -0.88
N LEU A 182 3.98 15.19 -1.05
CA LEU A 182 5.06 14.79 -0.15
C LEU A 182 4.80 15.31 1.28
N SER A 183 4.42 16.58 1.42
CA SER A 183 4.11 17.16 2.73
C SER A 183 2.97 16.42 3.44
N LEU A 184 1.94 16.00 2.69
CA LEU A 184 0.81 15.22 3.21
C LEU A 184 1.25 13.83 3.69
N GLN A 185 2.15 13.16 2.96
CA GLN A 185 2.74 11.89 3.40
C GLN A 185 3.50 12.06 4.72
N MET A 186 4.31 13.12 4.82
CA MET A 186 5.06 13.43 6.04
C MET A 186 4.13 13.74 7.22
N GLU A 187 3.06 14.51 7.01
CA GLU A 187 2.04 14.78 8.03
C GLU A 187 1.39 13.47 8.52
N ILE A 188 0.95 12.60 7.61
CA ILE A 188 0.34 11.29 7.94
C ILE A 188 1.27 10.45 8.82
N LEU A 189 2.53 10.29 8.41
CA LEU A 189 3.49 9.47 9.15
C LEU A 189 3.87 10.08 10.50
N THR A 190 3.92 11.41 10.59
CA THR A 190 4.19 12.14 11.84
C THR A 190 3.03 11.98 12.83
N GLU A 191 1.78 12.11 12.37
CA GLU A 191 0.58 11.91 13.19
C GLU A 191 0.43 10.46 13.67
N LEU A 192 0.95 9.49 12.91
CA LEU A 192 1.06 8.09 13.31
C LEU A 192 2.21 7.82 14.31
N GLY A 193 3.04 8.83 14.61
CA GLY A 193 4.16 8.73 15.55
C GLY A 193 5.31 7.85 15.05
N LEU A 194 5.50 7.75 13.72
CA LEU A 194 6.55 6.92 13.14
C LEU A 194 7.85 7.72 12.95
N HIS A 195 8.98 7.04 13.15
CA HIS A 195 10.30 7.57 12.77
C HIS A 195 10.58 7.26 11.29
N PHE A 196 10.88 8.28 10.49
CA PHE A 196 11.07 8.10 9.04
C PHE A 196 12.12 9.04 8.43
N ARG A 197 12.51 8.73 7.20
CA ARG A 197 13.39 9.56 6.37
C ARG A 197 12.80 9.73 4.97
N VAL A 198 12.92 10.95 4.44
CA VAL A 198 12.58 11.30 3.06
C VAL A 198 13.84 11.12 2.21
N LEU A 199 13.68 10.53 1.04
CA LEU A 199 14.74 10.27 0.08
C LEU A 199 14.37 10.92 -1.25
N ASP A 200 15.34 11.62 -1.84
CA ASP A 200 15.29 12.05 -3.24
C ASP A 200 15.92 10.96 -4.10
N MET A 201 15.13 10.36 -4.98
CA MET A 201 15.53 9.11 -5.64
C MET A 201 16.52 9.37 -6.78
N PRO A 202 17.57 8.54 -6.92
CA PRO A 202 18.54 8.69 -7.99
C PRO A 202 17.93 8.35 -9.35
N THR A 203 18.59 8.78 -10.42
CA THR A 203 18.13 8.60 -11.81
C THR A 203 17.78 7.15 -12.17
N GLN A 204 18.51 6.17 -11.63
CA GLN A 204 18.29 4.74 -11.89
C GLN A 204 17.02 4.17 -11.22
N GLU A 205 16.45 4.89 -10.24
CA GLU A 205 15.27 4.49 -9.47
C GLU A 205 14.01 5.33 -9.81
N LEU A 206 14.09 6.19 -10.83
CA LEU A 206 12.93 6.96 -11.31
C LEU A 206 11.92 6.08 -12.06
N GLY A 207 12.40 4.97 -12.66
CA GLY A 207 11.61 4.19 -13.60
C GLY A 207 11.37 4.95 -14.91
N LEU A 208 10.36 4.53 -15.68
CA LEU A 208 10.04 5.15 -16.96
C LEU A 208 9.27 6.48 -16.83
N PRO A 209 8.21 6.59 -16.00
CA PRO A 209 7.32 7.75 -16.08
C PRO A 209 7.74 8.94 -15.22
N ALA A 210 8.61 8.75 -14.21
CA ALA A 210 8.89 9.81 -13.24
C ALA A 210 9.96 10.79 -13.71
N TYR A 211 9.62 12.08 -13.75
CA TYR A 211 10.56 13.18 -13.88
C TYR A 211 11.29 13.44 -12.55
N ARG A 212 10.56 13.38 -11.43
CA ARG A 212 11.09 13.48 -10.07
C ARG A 212 10.34 12.54 -9.14
N LYS A 213 11.06 11.89 -8.22
CA LYS A 213 10.49 10.92 -7.29
C LYS A 213 11.06 11.10 -5.89
N PHE A 214 10.18 11.14 -4.91
CA PHE A 214 10.51 11.10 -3.50
C PHE A 214 9.94 9.85 -2.86
N ASP A 215 10.76 9.15 -2.08
CA ASP A 215 10.31 8.02 -1.27
C ASP A 215 10.41 8.37 0.21
N ILE A 216 9.51 7.81 1.02
CA ILE A 216 9.64 7.85 2.46
C ILE A 216 9.84 6.45 2.99
N GLU A 217 10.89 6.26 3.78
CA GLU A 217 11.14 5.02 4.49
C GLU A 217 10.88 5.20 5.98
N ALA A 218 10.10 4.29 6.56
CA ALA A 218 9.85 4.22 8.00
C ALA A 218 10.82 3.24 8.67
N TRP A 219 11.24 3.56 9.88
CA TRP A 219 12.03 2.66 10.72
C TRP A 219 11.17 1.48 11.20
N MET A 220 11.69 0.26 11.05
CA MET A 220 11.03 -0.99 11.44
C MET A 220 11.93 -1.71 12.45
N PRO A 221 11.73 -1.53 13.78
CA PRO A 221 12.65 -2.02 14.81
C PRO A 221 12.98 -3.51 14.76
N GLY A 222 11.98 -4.37 14.56
CA GLY A 222 12.15 -5.81 14.47
C GLY A 222 12.84 -6.24 13.17
N ARG A 223 12.63 -5.51 12.07
CA ARG A 223 13.38 -5.68 10.81
C ARG A 223 14.81 -5.11 10.91
N GLY A 224 15.05 -4.18 11.83
CA GLY A 224 16.35 -3.56 12.10
C GLY A 224 16.83 -2.58 11.01
N ARG A 225 15.93 -2.10 10.15
CA ARG A 225 16.27 -1.18 9.05
C ARG A 225 15.09 -0.27 8.69
N PHE A 226 15.39 0.80 7.95
CA PHE A 226 14.37 1.57 7.25
C PHE A 226 13.79 0.75 6.09
N GLY A 227 12.51 0.93 5.81
CA GLY A 227 11.84 0.36 4.65
C GLY A 227 10.82 1.32 4.06
N GLU A 228 10.81 1.44 2.74
CA GLU A 228 9.90 2.30 1.97
C GLU A 228 8.43 2.03 2.34
N VAL A 229 7.71 3.06 2.76
CA VAL A 229 6.27 3.00 3.06
C VAL A 229 5.44 3.83 2.08
N THR A 230 6.06 4.81 1.42
CA THR A 230 5.41 5.63 0.40
C THR A 230 6.39 6.01 -0.72
N SER A 231 5.82 6.28 -1.90
CA SER A 231 6.48 6.94 -3.02
C SER A 231 5.60 8.09 -3.52
N ALA A 232 6.21 9.12 -4.10
CA ALA A 232 5.54 10.24 -4.75
C ALA A 232 6.29 10.63 -6.02
N SER A 233 5.59 10.74 -7.14
CA SER A 233 6.20 10.95 -8.46
C SER A 233 5.51 12.08 -9.21
N ASN A 234 6.29 13.00 -9.76
CA ASN A 234 5.84 13.90 -10.82
C ASN A 234 6.14 13.23 -12.16
N CYS A 235 5.12 12.98 -12.95
CA CYS A 235 5.23 12.34 -14.27
C CYS A 235 5.16 13.33 -15.43
N THR A 236 5.10 14.63 -15.13
CA THR A 236 4.92 15.71 -16.12
C THR A 236 3.85 15.32 -17.13
N ASP A 237 4.09 15.52 -18.42
CA ASP A 237 3.23 15.11 -19.50
C ASP A 237 3.48 13.69 -20.04
N PHE A 238 4.26 12.84 -19.35
CA PHE A 238 4.55 11.47 -19.82
C PHE A 238 3.28 10.65 -19.96
N GLN A 239 2.48 10.56 -18.88
CA GLN A 239 1.25 9.77 -18.88
C GLN A 239 0.18 10.43 -19.74
N SER A 240 0.08 11.76 -19.68
CA SER A 240 -0.94 12.50 -20.42
C SER A 240 -0.75 12.46 -21.92
N ARG A 241 0.49 12.46 -22.43
CA ARG A 241 0.76 12.26 -23.86
C ARG A 241 0.41 10.87 -24.37
N ARG A 242 0.47 9.86 -23.50
CA ARG A 242 0.20 8.47 -23.85
C ARG A 242 -1.29 8.12 -23.75
N LEU A 243 -2.01 8.81 -22.87
CA LEU A 243 -3.43 8.59 -22.58
C LEU A 243 -4.33 9.75 -23.03
N HIS A 244 -3.80 10.75 -23.71
CA HIS A 244 -4.49 11.99 -24.08
C HIS A 244 -5.26 12.63 -22.91
N ILE A 245 -4.58 12.81 -21.77
CA ILE A 245 -5.15 13.52 -20.61
C ILE A 245 -4.93 15.02 -20.81
N MET A 246 -5.99 15.74 -21.18
CA MET A 246 -5.91 17.13 -21.57
C MET A 246 -6.51 18.06 -20.51
N PHE A 247 -6.20 19.34 -20.60
CA PHE A 247 -7.05 20.39 -20.04
C PHE A 247 -7.37 21.43 -21.11
N GLN A 248 -8.50 22.10 -20.96
CA GLN A 248 -8.95 23.15 -21.86
C GLN A 248 -8.69 24.53 -21.24
N THR A 249 -7.90 25.35 -21.91
CA THR A 249 -7.65 26.75 -21.54
C THR A 249 -8.92 27.60 -21.65
N GLU A 250 -8.93 28.80 -21.05
CA GLU A 250 -10.04 29.77 -21.20
C GLU A 250 -10.31 30.16 -22.68
N ALA A 251 -9.29 30.08 -23.54
CA ALA A 251 -9.42 30.33 -24.98
C ALA A 251 -9.98 29.13 -25.77
N GLY A 252 -10.23 28.00 -25.10
CA GLY A 252 -10.73 26.77 -25.70
C GLY A 252 -9.66 25.83 -26.27
N GLU A 253 -8.38 26.20 -26.22
CA GLU A 253 -7.25 25.37 -26.66
C GLU A 253 -7.06 24.18 -25.71
N LEU A 254 -6.84 22.99 -26.28
CA LEU A 254 -6.48 21.78 -25.54
C LEU A 254 -4.96 21.66 -25.40
N GLN A 255 -4.50 21.48 -24.17
CA GLN A 255 -3.09 21.25 -23.85
C GLN A 255 -2.95 20.00 -22.97
N PHE A 256 -1.81 19.32 -23.06
CA PHE A 256 -1.53 18.16 -22.21
C PHE A 256 -1.38 18.61 -20.77
N ALA A 257 -2.11 17.96 -19.86
CA ALA A 257 -1.96 18.20 -18.44
C ALA A 257 -0.69 17.55 -17.90
N HIS A 258 -0.23 17.97 -16.73
CA HIS A 258 0.73 17.21 -15.95
C HIS A 258 0.04 16.27 -14.96
N THR A 259 0.67 15.14 -14.70
CA THR A 259 0.17 14.11 -13.77
C THR A 259 1.12 13.91 -12.60
N VAL A 260 0.57 13.80 -11.39
CA VAL A 260 1.34 13.56 -10.15
C VAL A 260 0.62 12.46 -9.36
N ASN A 261 1.36 11.49 -8.86
CA ASN A 261 0.84 10.43 -8.00
C ASN A 261 1.63 10.32 -6.70
N ALA A 262 0.97 9.90 -5.62
CA ALA A 262 1.63 9.66 -4.36
C ALA A 262 0.86 8.66 -3.49
N THR A 263 1.58 7.74 -2.85
CA THR A 263 0.99 6.81 -1.87
C THR A 263 0.68 7.56 -0.59
N ALA A 264 -0.58 7.68 -0.19
CA ALA A 264 -0.92 8.26 1.12
C ALA A 264 -0.78 7.23 2.24
N CYS A 265 -1.19 5.99 1.99
CA CYS A 265 -1.11 4.91 2.97
C CYS A 265 -1.05 3.54 2.27
N ALA A 266 0.07 2.81 2.41
CA ALA A 266 0.17 1.40 2.04
C ALA A 266 0.15 0.53 3.30
N VAL A 267 -0.98 -0.16 3.54
CA VAL A 267 -1.26 -0.84 4.81
C VAL A 267 -0.17 -1.83 5.26
N PRO A 268 0.37 -2.73 4.40
CA PRO A 268 1.24 -3.81 4.88
C PRO A 268 2.48 -3.32 5.63
N ARG A 269 3.20 -2.35 5.05
CA ARG A 269 4.45 -1.84 5.65
C ARG A 269 4.20 -0.86 6.79
N LEU A 270 3.06 -0.16 6.79
CA LEU A 270 2.62 0.61 7.95
C LEU A 270 2.28 -0.28 9.13
N LEU A 271 1.63 -1.44 8.92
CA LEU A 271 1.44 -2.43 9.98
C LEU A 271 2.78 -2.91 10.55
N ILE A 272 3.80 -3.14 9.70
CA ILE A 272 5.14 -3.50 10.18
C ILE A 272 5.68 -2.40 11.11
N ALA A 273 5.74 -1.17 10.61
CA ALA A 273 6.30 -0.04 11.36
C ALA A 273 5.55 0.21 12.67
N LEU A 274 4.22 0.16 12.65
CA LEU A 274 3.37 0.37 13.83
C LEU A 274 3.52 -0.73 14.87
N LEU A 275 3.40 -2.00 14.46
CA LEU A 275 3.49 -3.13 15.38
C LEU A 275 4.89 -3.20 16.02
N GLU A 276 5.95 -2.99 15.22
CA GLU A 276 7.31 -3.09 15.73
C GLU A 276 7.72 -1.87 16.56
N SER A 277 7.24 -0.67 16.25
CA SER A 277 7.58 0.57 16.99
C SER A 277 6.82 0.72 18.29
N ASN A 278 5.61 0.17 18.39
CA ASN A 278 4.73 0.33 19.55
C ASN A 278 4.67 -0.92 20.45
N GLN A 279 5.48 -1.94 20.18
CA GLN A 279 5.50 -3.18 20.95
C GLN A 279 5.94 -2.98 22.41
N GLN A 280 5.36 -3.78 23.29
CA GLN A 280 5.62 -3.76 24.72
C GLN A 280 6.25 -5.08 25.16
N LYS A 281 6.94 -5.08 26.31
CA LYS A 281 7.69 -6.25 26.79
C LYS A 281 6.81 -7.48 27.01
N ASP A 282 5.56 -7.28 27.41
CA ASP A 282 4.55 -8.32 27.62
C ASP A 282 3.96 -8.89 26.31
N GLY A 283 4.28 -8.29 25.15
CA GLY A 283 3.76 -8.66 23.85
C GLY A 283 2.50 -7.90 23.42
N SER A 284 1.97 -7.00 24.26
CA SER A 284 0.95 -6.04 23.84
C SER A 284 1.55 -4.98 22.90
N VAL A 285 0.70 -4.25 22.18
CA VAL A 285 1.10 -3.16 21.28
C VAL A 285 0.28 -1.92 21.59
N LEU A 286 0.94 -0.78 21.81
CA LEU A 286 0.27 0.51 21.97
C LEU A 286 -0.31 0.99 20.63
N VAL A 287 -1.46 1.67 20.70
CA VAL A 287 -2.13 2.24 19.54
C VAL A 287 -1.84 3.74 19.49
N PRO A 288 -1.29 4.27 18.37
CA PRO A 288 -1.09 5.71 18.22
C PRO A 288 -2.40 6.47 18.44
N PRO A 289 -2.40 7.64 19.11
CA PRO A 289 -3.61 8.42 19.38
C PRO A 289 -4.50 8.64 18.16
N ALA A 290 -3.90 8.89 16.99
CA ALA A 290 -4.59 9.07 15.72
C ALA A 290 -5.44 7.86 15.27
N LEU A 291 -5.14 6.67 15.77
CA LEU A 291 -5.83 5.42 15.42
C LEU A 291 -6.77 4.89 16.52
N GLN A 292 -6.71 5.45 17.74
CA GLN A 292 -7.45 4.90 18.90
C GLN A 292 -8.96 4.91 18.71
N SER A 293 -9.51 5.96 18.08
CA SER A 293 -10.95 6.06 17.80
C SER A 293 -11.45 4.98 16.83
N TYR A 294 -10.59 4.46 15.97
CA TYR A 294 -10.91 3.38 15.03
C TYR A 294 -10.78 1.99 15.66
N LEU A 295 -9.91 1.85 16.67
CA LEU A 295 -9.67 0.59 17.37
C LEU A 295 -10.53 0.41 18.62
N GLY A 296 -11.02 1.51 19.21
CA GLY A 296 -11.75 1.51 20.47
C GLY A 296 -10.88 1.15 21.69
N THR A 297 -9.56 1.22 21.55
CA THR A 297 -8.58 0.93 22.62
C THR A 297 -7.27 1.68 22.37
N ASP A 298 -6.52 1.97 23.44
CA ASP A 298 -5.16 2.50 23.39
C ASP A 298 -4.09 1.38 23.34
N ARG A 299 -4.50 0.12 23.53
CA ARG A 299 -3.61 -1.04 23.62
C ARG A 299 -4.25 -2.28 23.04
N ILE A 300 -3.52 -2.96 22.17
CA ILE A 300 -3.84 -4.28 21.66
C ILE A 300 -3.23 -5.33 22.60
N THR A 301 -4.08 -6.17 23.19
CA THR A 301 -3.69 -7.25 24.10
C THR A 301 -4.03 -8.61 23.52
N ALA A 302 -3.65 -9.68 24.22
CA ALA A 302 -4.01 -11.04 23.86
C ALA A 302 -5.54 -11.17 23.67
N PRO A 303 -6.00 -11.90 22.64
CA PRO A 303 -7.42 -12.07 22.38
C PRO A 303 -8.08 -13.00 23.41
N THR A 304 -9.41 -12.90 23.54
CA THR A 304 -10.20 -13.76 24.42
C THR A 304 -10.50 -15.13 23.82
N HIS A 305 -10.46 -15.26 22.48
CA HIS A 305 -10.74 -16.53 21.81
C HIS A 305 -9.54 -17.48 21.89
N VAL A 306 -9.83 -18.79 21.85
CA VAL A 306 -8.79 -19.81 21.68
C VAL A 306 -8.29 -19.80 20.22
N PRO A 307 -6.98 -19.66 19.95
CA PRO A 307 -6.46 -19.70 18.60
C PRO A 307 -6.83 -20.97 17.85
N LEU A 308 -6.96 -20.88 16.52
CA LEU A 308 -7.34 -22.01 15.68
C LEU A 308 -6.33 -23.17 15.83
N GLN A 309 -6.86 -24.37 16.06
CA GLN A 309 -6.07 -25.59 16.07
C GLN A 309 -6.11 -26.25 14.71
N TYR A 310 -4.94 -26.61 14.17
CA TYR A 310 -4.88 -27.34 12.92
C TYR A 310 -5.20 -28.82 13.16
N ILE A 311 -6.22 -29.32 12.47
CA ILE A 311 -6.67 -30.72 12.56
C ILE A 311 -6.39 -31.53 11.29
N GLY A 312 -5.74 -30.93 10.29
CA GLY A 312 -5.44 -31.61 9.04
C GLY A 312 -4.39 -32.72 9.22
N PRO A 313 -4.27 -33.64 8.24
CA PRO A 313 -3.43 -34.83 8.36
C PRO A 313 -1.92 -34.52 8.36
N ASN A 314 -1.52 -33.37 7.80
CA ASN A 314 -0.11 -32.96 7.70
C ASN A 314 0.42 -32.35 9.02
N GLN A 315 0.41 -33.16 10.08
CA GLN A 315 1.01 -32.86 11.37
C GLN A 315 1.50 -34.16 12.04
N PRO A 316 2.54 -34.11 12.90
CA PRO A 316 2.90 -35.26 13.70
C PRO A 316 1.68 -35.75 14.49
N ARG A 317 1.32 -37.03 14.36
CA ARG A 317 0.28 -37.63 15.19
C ARG A 317 0.74 -37.54 16.65
N LYS A 318 -0.09 -36.99 17.54
CA LYS A 318 0.09 -37.28 18.97
C LYS A 318 0.03 -38.80 19.12
N PRO A 319 0.99 -39.46 19.82
CA PRO A 319 0.84 -40.86 20.17
C PRO A 319 -0.53 -41.01 20.82
N GLY A 320 -1.36 -41.91 20.30
CA GLY A 320 -2.70 -42.14 20.84
C GLY A 320 -2.59 -42.46 22.33
N LEU A 321 -3.50 -41.91 23.13
CA LEU A 321 -3.78 -42.45 24.46
C LEU A 321 -3.96 -43.98 24.33
N PRO A 322 -3.41 -44.78 25.25
CA PRO A 322 -3.49 -46.23 25.17
C PRO A 322 -4.96 -46.66 25.11
N GLY A 323 -5.37 -47.32 24.01
CA GLY A 323 -6.72 -47.90 23.90
C GLY A 323 -7.46 -47.79 22.57
N GLN A 324 -6.90 -47.20 21.50
CA GLN A 324 -7.56 -47.29 20.18
C GLN A 324 -7.05 -48.50 19.37
N PRO A 325 -7.94 -49.39 18.89
CA PRO A 325 -7.54 -50.59 18.16
C PRO A 325 -6.92 -50.22 16.82
N ALA A 326 -5.85 -50.93 16.47
CA ALA A 326 -5.23 -50.83 15.15
C ALA A 326 -6.23 -51.32 14.09
N VAL A 327 -6.54 -50.46 13.12
CA VAL A 327 -7.31 -50.87 11.95
C VAL A 327 -6.33 -51.56 11.01
N SER A 328 -6.60 -52.83 10.73
CA SER A 328 -5.92 -53.73 9.78
C SER A 328 -5.88 -53.17 8.37
#